data_AF-A0A4Q1SZ16-F1
#
_entry.id   AF-A0A4Q1SZ16-F1
#
_cell.length_a   1.000
_cell.length_b   1.000
_cell.length_c   1.000
_cell.angle_alpha   90.00
_cell.angle_beta   90.00
_cell.angle_gamma   90.00
#
_symmetry.space_group_name_H-M   'P 1'
#
loop_
_entity.id
_entity.type
_entity.pdbx_description
1 polymer ?
#
loop_
_entity_poly.entity_id
_entity_poly.type
_entity_poly.pdbx_seq_one_letter_code
_entity_poly.pdbx_strand_id
1 'polypeptide(L)' 'MENSVFLVGKRIRGHHLIVTTGMLSPEQLDGMNRKGWVLSRMRQKQANFHYDFVREMHQPQIVGF' A
#
# COMPACT_ATOMS: atom_id res chain seq x y z
N MET A 1 -2.03 -16.34 -13.99
CA MET A 1 -3.05 -15.37 -13.57
C MET A 1 -2.34 -14.03 -13.42
N GLU A 2 -2.47 -13.16 -14.42
CA GLU A 2 -1.96 -11.79 -14.33
C GLU A 2 -2.83 -11.03 -13.32
N ASN A 3 -2.24 -10.61 -12.19
CA ASN A 3 -2.88 -9.70 -11.26
C ASN A 3 -2.96 -8.32 -11.92
N SER A 4 -4.05 -8.10 -12.65
CA SER A 4 -4.35 -6.84 -13.31
C SER A 4 -4.65 -5.77 -12.26
N VAL A 5 -3.61 -5.07 -11.79
CA VAL A 5 -3.71 -3.93 -10.87
C VAL A 5 -4.36 -2.76 -11.62
N PHE A 6 -5.69 -2.67 -11.54
CA PHE A 6 -6.44 -1.56 -12.12
C PHE A 6 -6.86 -0.58 -11.02
N LEU A 7 -6.43 0.67 -11.19
CA LEU A 7 -6.61 1.87 -10.35
C LEU A 7 -5.53 2.14 -9.27
N VAL A 8 -4.54 2.94 -9.67
CA VAL A 8 -3.66 3.70 -8.76
C VAL A 8 -4.42 4.94 -8.30
N GLY A 9 -4.77 4.97 -7.01
CA GLY A 9 -5.75 5.91 -6.47
C GLY A 9 -5.25 7.31 -6.16
N LYS A 10 -6.26 8.16 -5.96
CA LYS A 10 -6.23 9.57 -5.60
C LYS A 10 -5.37 9.81 -4.36
N ARG A 11 -4.34 10.67 -4.47
CA ARG A 11 -3.55 11.15 -3.32
C ARG A 11 -4.38 12.18 -2.55
N ILE A 12 -4.65 11.92 -1.28
CA ILE A 12 -5.33 12.89 -0.40
C ILE A 12 -4.52 12.97 0.89
N ARG A 13 -3.93 14.14 1.18
CA ARG A 13 -3.32 14.49 2.49
C ARG A 13 -2.41 13.39 3.09
N GLY A 14 -1.49 12.84 2.31
CA GLY A 14 -0.53 11.82 2.79
C GLY A 14 -1.05 10.38 2.78
N HIS A 15 -2.27 10.14 2.28
CA HIS A 15 -2.81 8.82 2.00
C HIS A 15 -2.71 8.48 0.51
N HIS A 16 -2.43 7.22 0.22
CA HIS A 16 -2.36 6.62 -1.10
C HIS A 16 -3.20 5.35 -1.13
N LEU A 17 -4.36 5.43 -1.77
CA LEU A 17 -5.27 4.31 -1.92
C LEU A 17 -4.92 3.51 -3.17
N ILE A 18 -4.79 2.20 -3.04
CA ILE A 18 -4.68 1.25 -4.15
C ILE A 18 -5.91 0.35 -4.10
N VAL A 19 -6.56 0.15 -5.25
CA VAL A 19 -7.67 -0.81 -5.38
C VAL A 19 -7.24 -1.87 -6.37
N THR A 20 -7.48 -3.14 -6.05
CA THR A 20 -7.06 -4.28 -6.87
C THR A 20 -8.12 -5.36 -6.84
N THR A 21 -8.22 -6.16 -7.89
CA THR A 21 -9.11 -7.33 -7.97
C THR A 21 -8.52 -8.59 -7.33
N GLY A 22 -7.22 -8.59 -7.08
CA GLY A 22 -6.47 -9.67 -6.42
C GLY A 22 -5.61 -9.13 -5.28
N MET A 23 -5.16 -10.01 -4.38
CA MET A 23 -4.28 -9.58 -3.29
C MET A 23 -2.94 -9.09 -3.85
N LEU A 24 -2.41 -8.00 -3.28
CA LEU A 24 -1.04 -7.58 -3.52
C LEU A 24 -0.07 -8.66 -3.03
N SER A 25 0.93 -8.98 -3.84
CA SER A 25 1.98 -9.91 -3.43
C SER A 25 2.88 -9.28 -2.36
N PRO A 26 3.57 -10.08 -1.55
CA PRO A 26 4.53 -9.56 -0.56
C PRO A 26 5.56 -8.61 -1.18
N GLU A 27 6.06 -8.91 -2.38
CA GLU A 27 7.04 -8.08 -3.09
C GLU A 27 6.48 -6.70 -3.47
N GLN A 28 5.18 -6.64 -3.81
CA GLN A 28 4.50 -5.37 -4.10
C GLN A 28 4.33 -4.53 -2.84
N LEU A 29 3.99 -5.15 -1.71
CA LEU A 29 3.89 -4.48 -0.41
C LEU A 29 5.26 -3.96 0.04
N ASP A 30 6.31 -4.76 -0.09
CA ASP A 30 7.69 -4.35 0.22
C ASP A 30 8.16 -3.20 -0.68
N GLY A 31 7.80 -3.23 -1.96
CA GLY A 31 8.08 -2.14 -2.89
C GLY A 31 7.43 -0.81 -2.47
N MET A 32 6.26 -0.85 -1.82
CA MET A 32 5.60 0.33 -1.26
C MET A 32 6.31 0.80 0.03
N ASN A 33 6.62 -0.12 0.94
CA ASN A 33 7.35 0.19 2.17
C ASN A 33 8.71 0.85 1.89
N ARG A 34 9.48 0.33 0.92
CA ARG A 34 10.77 0.92 0.50
C ARG A 34 10.65 2.33 -0.07
N LYS A 35 9.47 2.70 -0.59
CA LYS A 35 9.16 4.04 -1.09
C LYS A 35 8.62 4.98 0.00
N GLY A 36 8.63 4.53 1.27
CA GLY A 36 8.10 5.28 2.41
C GLY A 36 6.58 5.28 2.50
N TRP A 37 5.92 4.29 1.88
CA TRP A 37 4.47 4.10 1.96
C TRP A 37 4.17 2.88 2.79
N VAL A 38 3.63 3.09 3.99
CA VAL A 38 3.28 2.00 4.91
C VAL A 38 1.81 1.67 4.76
N LEU A 39 1.48 0.40 4.64
CA LEU A 39 0.10 -0.06 4.62
C LEU A 39 -0.56 0.26 5.97
N SER A 40 -1.49 1.22 5.98
CA SER A 40 -2.25 1.59 7.17
C SER A 40 -3.49 0.73 7.34
N ARG A 41 -4.15 0.38 6.24
CA ARG A 41 -5.41 -0.35 6.29
C ARG A 41 -5.64 -1.16 5.01
N MET A 42 -6.12 -2.39 5.18
CA MET A 42 -6.61 -3.23 4.09
C MET A 42 -8.09 -3.56 4.32
N ARG A 43 -8.91 -3.44 3.28
CA ARG A 43 -10.33 -3.82 3.31
C ARG A 43 -10.70 -4.54 2.02
N GLN A 44 -11.44 -5.64 2.15
CA GLN A 44 -12.11 -6.23 1.00
C GLN A 44 -13.51 -5.64 0.87
N LYS A 45 -13.85 -5.14 -0.32
CA LYS A 45 -15.21 -4.70 -0.67
C LYS A 45 -15.63 -5.41 -1.96
N GLN A 46 -16.65 -6.26 -1.85
CA GLN A 46 -17.12 -7.09 -2.96
C GLN A 46 -15.95 -7.90 -3.56
N ALA A 47 -15.66 -7.71 -4.85
CA ALA A 47 -14.58 -8.38 -5.57
C ALA A 47 -13.23 -7.64 -5.53
N ASN A 48 -13.12 -6.53 -4.79
CA ASN A 48 -11.92 -5.69 -4.77
C ASN A 48 -11.28 -5.63 -3.38
N PHE A 49 -9.95 -5.56 -3.37
CA PHE A 49 -9.12 -5.24 -2.22
C PHE A 49 -8.69 -3.77 -2.27
N HIS A 50 -8.98 -3.06 -1.20
CA HIS A 50 -8.64 -1.67 -0.99
C HIS A 50 -7.50 -1.60 0.02
N TYR A 51 -6.36 -1.05 -0.41
CA TYR A 51 -5.17 -0.85 0.39
C TYR A 51 -4.95 0.65 0.57
N ASP A 52 -5.05 1.13 1.80
CA ASP A 52 -4.73 2.51 2.15
C ASP A 52 -3.32 2.56 2.73
N PHE A 53 -2.42 3.23 2.00
CA PHE A 53 -1.05 3.47 2.43
C PHE A 53 -0.91 4.89 2.95
N VAL A 54 -0.20 5.06 4.05
CA VAL A 54 0.18 6.38 4.56
C VAL A 54 1.64 6.64 4.27
N ARG A 55 1.97 7.89 3.94
CA ARG A 55 3.36 8.28 3.79
C ARG A 55 3.98 8.36 5.17
N GLU A 56 4.93 7.47 5.42
CA GLU A 56 5.73 7.54 6.62
C GLU A 56 6.78 8.63 6.40
N MET A 57 6.66 9.73 7.14
CA MET A 57 7.76 10.68 7.29
C MET A 57 8.76 10.07 8.28
N HIS A 58 9.54 9.09 7.84
CA HIS A 58 10.56 8.50 8.69
C HIS A 58 11.57 9.59 9.09
N GLN A 59 11.50 10.07 10.34
CA GLN A 59 12.72 10.17 11.14
C GLN A 59 13.24 8.74 11.29
N PRO A 60 14.48 8.44 10.89
CA PRO A 60 15.01 7.09 11.00
C PRO A 60 15.05 6.69 12.48
N GLN A 61 14.20 5.75 12.90
CA GLN A 61 14.41 5.06 14.17
C GLN A 61 15.54 4.06 13.94
N ILE A 62 16.75 4.44 14.35
CA ILE A 62 17.87 3.54 14.51
C ILE A 62 17.47 2.57 15.62
N VAL A 63 17.04 1.36 15.25
CA VAL A 63 16.93 0.26 16.20
C VAL A 63 18.35 -0.30 16.34
N GLY A 64 19.05 0.13 17.39
CA GLY A 64 20.32 -0.48 17.80
C GLY A 64 20.06 -1.90 18.30
N PHE A 65 20.85 -2.84 17.80
CA PHE A 65 20.97 -4.20 18.35
C PHE A 65 21.83 -4.19 19.61
#